data_AF-A0A928K4X3-F1
#
_entry.id   AF-A0A928K4X3-F1
#
_cell.length_a   1.000
_cell.length_b   1.000
_cell.length_c   1.000
_cell.angle_alpha   90.00
_cell.angle_beta   90.00
_cell.angle_gamma   90.00
#
_symmetry.space_group_name_H-M   'P 1'
#
loop_
_entity.id
_entity.type
_entity.pdbx_description
1 polymer ?
#
loop_
_entity_poly.entity_id
_entity_poly.type
_entity_poly.pdbx_seq_one_letter_code
_entity_poly.pdbx_strand_id
1 'polypeptide(L)'
;MKRIIRVMLIAAMCAGILSAAGCGEAQTAQPSPSDAAATVSVSDTAEESAPAPVETEDDKDTEKAPKADPVFPTNEWADCTAAEHDMIAEGKFSTCSICSYKIELPAEMWTGYITEKPTKLEVGPMVVKLDEGIYVPGNLEANLEKIINALETVSGLSYSNAPLNHNPVSMQVSPVDPTPFEGIMSEGEMGSAWASAGSDRTLQISSGDLLLGNSSAMLHELSHTLFYSYGSQSYSEMLVEGYAEYNCYKAIQYLEKHDPDLAYAIDNSYACQHNMFINSPEQIYTQEPEYWLENNFPFEYAANGHYALGFRFMAYLDNVYGDYSQWIVKMNEIGYDEIADPTKRHIEAFTRAYGENVLDGFYEWLQKNEDQFVDIYTYDVDYDISGANCITLYPSFFFQDCNTILADNGSDVVYNNLFIDLEECKNYLSSYKNRSIDDLELFVEFSEGDEVIELFDVYGNSLGEHTDPYCIKLDDVSFVLLKGSGKVSTFEVTGYPGYYPKSQFE
;
A
#
# COMPACT_ATOMS: atom_id res chain seq x y z
N MET A 1 19.25 9.49 24.40
CA MET A 1 20.23 8.96 23.43
C MET A 1 19.59 8.16 22.31
N LYS A 2 18.69 7.19 22.57
CA LYS A 2 17.97 6.44 21.52
C LYS A 2 17.20 7.32 20.50
N ARG A 3 16.60 8.45 20.94
CA ARG A 3 15.92 9.41 20.04
C ARG A 3 16.84 10.17 19.07
N ILE A 4 18.12 10.36 19.39
CA ILE A 4 19.09 11.05 18.51
C ILE A 4 19.62 10.10 17.42
N ILE A 5 19.63 8.80 17.70
CA ILE A 5 20.03 7.76 16.74
C ILE A 5 18.95 7.57 15.65
N ARG A 6 17.65 7.62 16.01
CA ARG A 6 16.54 7.57 15.02
C ARG A 6 16.55 8.74 14.03
N VAL A 7 16.86 9.96 14.47
CA VAL A 7 16.97 11.13 13.58
C VAL A 7 18.17 11.02 12.63
N MET A 8 19.27 10.39 13.06
CA MET A 8 20.42 10.12 12.18
C MET A 8 20.16 8.99 11.17
N LEU A 9 19.27 8.05 11.47
CA LEU A 9 18.85 6.96 10.57
C LEU A 9 18.06 7.48 9.36
N ILE A 10 17.14 8.43 9.57
CA ILE A 10 16.38 9.07 8.47
C ILE A 10 17.32 9.90 7.58
N ALA A 11 18.28 10.63 8.17
CA ALA A 11 19.27 11.40 7.41
C ALA A 11 20.18 10.51 6.53
N ALA A 12 20.42 9.26 6.93
CA ALA A 12 21.19 8.29 6.15
C ALA A 12 20.36 7.63 5.03
N MET A 13 19.05 7.40 5.25
CA MET A 13 18.13 6.89 4.23
C MET A 13 17.95 7.90 3.08
N CYS A 14 17.87 9.21 3.38
CA CYS A 14 17.81 10.24 2.35
C CYS A 14 19.14 10.44 1.58
N ALA A 15 20.29 10.08 2.18
CA ALA A 15 21.59 10.22 1.51
C ALA A 15 21.85 9.15 0.44
N GLY A 16 21.15 8.01 0.48
CA GLY A 16 21.25 6.93 -0.51
C GLY A 16 20.62 7.27 -1.86
N ILE A 17 19.62 8.16 -1.88
CA ILE A 17 18.93 8.62 -3.09
C ILE A 17 19.82 9.60 -3.90
N LEU A 18 20.82 10.22 -3.25
CA LEU A 18 21.68 11.27 -3.84
C LEU A 18 22.77 10.78 -4.81
N SER A 19 22.92 9.48 -5.07
CA SER A 19 23.96 8.96 -5.99
C SER A 19 23.48 8.62 -7.41
N ALA A 20 22.17 8.66 -7.68
CA ALA A 20 21.62 8.37 -9.02
C ALA A 20 21.37 9.62 -9.89
N ALA A 21 21.42 10.83 -9.32
CA ALA A 21 21.23 12.08 -10.05
C ALA A 21 22.55 12.85 -10.18
N GLY A 22 23.38 12.49 -11.16
CA GLY A 22 24.68 13.14 -11.36
C GLY A 22 25.15 13.16 -12.83
N CYS A 23 24.76 14.21 -13.54
CA CYS A 23 25.47 14.89 -14.64
C CYS A 23 25.98 14.09 -15.87
N GLY A 24 25.42 14.42 -17.04
CA GLY A 24 25.95 14.07 -18.36
C GLY A 24 25.52 15.03 -19.47
N GLU A 25 26.06 16.25 -19.41
CA GLU A 25 26.20 17.31 -20.43
C GLU A 25 25.40 17.26 -21.74
N ALA A 26 24.65 18.34 -21.95
CA ALA A 26 24.06 18.75 -23.22
C ALA A 26 25.12 18.93 -24.34
N GLN A 27 24.91 18.27 -25.48
CA GLN A 27 25.47 18.68 -26.76
C GLN A 27 24.34 19.21 -27.67
N THR A 28 24.38 20.52 -27.88
CA THR A 28 23.58 21.26 -28.85
C THR A 28 24.04 21.05 -30.30
N ALA A 29 23.10 21.27 -31.23
CA ALA A 29 23.20 21.51 -32.68
C ALA A 29 22.88 20.29 -33.57
N GLN A 30 22.08 20.35 -34.63
CA GLN A 30 21.25 21.39 -35.29
C GLN A 30 20.32 20.62 -36.27
N PRO A 31 19.19 21.19 -36.72
CA PRO A 31 18.19 20.48 -37.53
C PRO A 31 18.57 20.46 -39.01
N SER A 32 18.11 19.43 -39.74
CA SER A 32 18.08 19.46 -41.21
C SER A 32 16.67 19.20 -41.73
N PRO A 33 16.19 19.98 -42.71
CA PRO A 33 14.80 20.02 -43.15
C PRO A 33 14.55 19.11 -44.37
N SER A 34 13.34 18.58 -44.51
CA SER A 34 12.64 18.40 -45.80
C SER A 34 11.24 17.87 -45.50
N ASP A 35 10.23 18.66 -45.82
CA ASP A 35 9.33 18.49 -46.97
C ASP A 35 8.33 17.35 -46.80
N ALA A 36 7.05 17.68 -46.60
CA ALA A 36 6.10 17.68 -47.71
C ALA A 36 4.68 17.96 -47.19
N ALA A 37 4.03 18.88 -47.88
CA ALA A 37 2.65 19.26 -47.70
C ALA A 37 1.67 18.13 -48.02
N ALA A 38 0.55 18.10 -47.29
CA ALA A 38 -0.75 17.74 -47.85
C ALA A 38 -1.82 18.60 -47.19
N THR A 39 -2.59 19.27 -48.05
CA THR A 39 -3.69 20.18 -47.74
C THR A 39 -5.03 19.45 -47.89
N VAL A 40 -6.09 20.07 -47.32
CA VAL A 40 -7.54 19.87 -47.59
C VAL A 40 -8.16 18.72 -46.76
N SER A 41 -9.29 18.84 -46.05
CA SER A 41 -10.48 19.70 -46.20
C SER A 41 -11.24 19.88 -44.88
N VAL A 42 -11.91 21.03 -44.79
CA VAL A 42 -12.95 21.42 -43.83
C VAL A 42 -14.31 20.86 -44.26
N SER A 43 -15.09 20.34 -43.29
CA SER A 43 -16.57 20.36 -43.25
C SER A 43 -16.99 19.96 -41.83
N ASP A 44 -17.31 20.90 -40.95
CA ASP A 44 -18.63 21.49 -40.69
C ASP A 44 -19.66 20.56 -40.00
N THR A 45 -20.07 21.03 -38.82
CA THR A 45 -21.40 21.04 -38.19
C THR A 45 -21.91 19.87 -37.32
N ALA A 46 -22.36 20.30 -36.13
CA ALA A 46 -23.43 19.79 -35.28
C ALA A 46 -23.10 18.51 -34.47
N GLU A 47 -23.52 18.33 -33.22
CA GLU A 47 -24.66 18.91 -32.53
C GLU A 47 -24.47 18.75 -31.01
N GLU A 48 -24.78 19.82 -30.29
CA GLU A 48 -24.85 19.95 -28.85
C GLU A 48 -26.06 19.16 -28.34
N SER A 49 -25.87 18.19 -27.44
CA SER A 49 -26.97 17.63 -26.66
C SER A 49 -26.55 17.35 -25.21
N ALA A 50 -26.99 18.24 -24.34
CA ALA A 50 -26.98 18.04 -22.89
C ALA A 50 -28.01 16.96 -22.51
N PRO A 51 -27.68 16.01 -21.62
CA PRO A 51 -28.71 15.27 -20.91
C PRO A 51 -29.28 16.11 -19.76
N ALA A 52 -30.61 16.07 -19.68
CA ALA A 52 -31.46 16.69 -18.66
C ALA A 52 -31.17 16.16 -17.24
N PRO A 53 -31.51 16.92 -16.19
CA PRO A 53 -31.30 16.54 -14.81
C PRO A 53 -32.17 15.35 -14.42
N VAL A 54 -31.57 14.36 -13.74
CA VAL A 54 -32.29 13.26 -13.12
C VAL A 54 -32.91 13.76 -11.81
N GLU A 55 -34.21 13.52 -11.70
CA GLU A 55 -35.05 13.84 -10.54
C GLU A 55 -34.56 13.08 -9.30
N THR A 56 -34.48 13.82 -8.19
CA THR A 56 -34.38 13.30 -6.83
C THR A 56 -35.68 12.61 -6.44
N GLU A 57 -35.66 11.31 -6.15
CA GLU A 57 -36.73 10.65 -5.38
C GLU A 57 -36.37 10.62 -3.89
N ASP A 58 -37.25 11.28 -3.12
CA ASP A 58 -37.36 11.23 -1.68
C ASP A 58 -37.71 9.82 -1.15
N ASP A 59 -37.15 9.53 0.02
CA ASP A 59 -37.72 8.77 1.14
C ASP A 59 -38.64 7.58 0.85
N LYS A 60 -38.08 6.38 1.05
CA LYS A 60 -38.82 5.30 1.71
C LYS A 60 -38.00 4.66 2.82
N ASP A 61 -38.38 5.04 4.03
CA ASP A 61 -38.27 4.26 5.26
C ASP A 61 -38.43 2.76 4.98
N THR A 62 -37.34 2.01 5.13
CA THR A 62 -37.40 0.60 5.43
C THR A 62 -36.77 0.42 6.80
N GLU A 63 -37.63 0.19 7.80
CA GLU A 63 -37.23 -0.30 9.12
C GLU A 63 -36.27 -1.47 8.94
N LYS A 64 -34.98 -1.24 9.20
CA LYS A 64 -34.01 -2.32 9.36
C LYS A 64 -34.43 -3.11 10.59
N ALA A 65 -34.91 -4.32 10.37
CA ALA A 65 -35.03 -5.34 11.41
C ALA A 65 -33.67 -5.43 12.15
N PRO A 66 -33.67 -5.54 13.49
CA PRO A 66 -32.43 -5.69 14.23
C PRO A 66 -31.69 -6.93 13.71
N LYS A 67 -30.42 -6.76 13.34
CA LYS A 67 -29.52 -7.90 13.06
C LYS A 67 -29.57 -8.80 14.29
N ALA A 68 -30.05 -10.02 14.10
CA ALA A 68 -29.96 -11.03 15.15
C ALA A 68 -28.48 -11.26 15.46
N ASP A 69 -28.13 -11.26 16.74
CA ASP A 69 -26.83 -11.74 17.20
C ASP A 69 -26.58 -13.13 16.60
N PRO A 70 -25.33 -13.48 16.23
CA PRO A 70 -25.01 -14.83 15.82
C PRO A 70 -25.42 -15.79 16.94
N VAL A 71 -26.47 -16.58 16.68
CA VAL A 71 -26.90 -17.65 17.56
C VAL A 71 -25.85 -18.75 17.44
N PHE A 72 -24.88 -18.76 18.37
CA PHE A 72 -24.04 -19.93 18.58
C PHE A 72 -24.94 -21.10 18.97
N PRO A 73 -24.89 -22.24 18.26
CA PRO A 73 -25.69 -23.40 18.63
C PRO A 73 -25.28 -23.84 20.03
N THR A 74 -26.27 -23.91 20.93
CA THR A 74 -26.07 -24.47 22.26
C THR A 74 -25.80 -25.97 22.11
N ASN A 75 -24.60 -26.37 22.55
CA ASN A 75 -24.10 -27.73 22.47
C ASN A 75 -25.03 -28.72 23.19
N GLU A 76 -25.70 -29.58 22.43
CA GLU A 76 -25.97 -30.94 22.87
C GLU A 76 -25.57 -31.91 21.76
N TRP A 77 -24.86 -32.97 22.15
CA TRP A 77 -24.57 -34.25 21.48
C TRP A 77 -23.18 -34.46 20.81
N ALA A 78 -22.49 -35.46 21.38
CA ALA A 78 -21.27 -36.20 21.00
C ALA A 78 -19.92 -35.67 21.55
N ASP A 79 -19.34 -36.49 22.43
CA ASP A 79 -18.18 -36.27 23.30
C ASP A 79 -16.84 -36.17 22.55
N CYS A 80 -16.48 -35.00 22.05
CA CYS A 80 -15.07 -34.62 21.93
C CYS A 80 -14.77 -33.62 23.05
N THR A 81 -13.72 -33.86 23.83
CA THR A 81 -13.16 -32.79 24.66
C THR A 81 -12.41 -31.81 23.74
N ALA A 82 -12.25 -30.54 24.13
CA ALA A 82 -11.58 -29.52 23.31
C ALA A 82 -10.16 -29.92 22.83
N ALA A 83 -9.54 -30.90 23.49
CA ALA A 83 -8.23 -31.47 23.17
C ALA A 83 -8.26 -32.69 22.20
N GLU A 84 -9.42 -33.11 21.71
CA GLU A 84 -9.61 -34.36 20.94
C GLU A 84 -10.39 -34.15 19.63
N HIS A 85 -10.42 -32.93 19.12
CA HIS A 85 -10.97 -32.68 17.81
C HIS A 85 -9.99 -33.15 16.72
N ASP A 86 -10.39 -34.16 15.95
CA ASP A 86 -9.70 -34.58 14.72
C ASP A 86 -10.25 -33.75 13.55
N MET A 87 -9.61 -32.64 13.23
CA MET A 87 -10.08 -31.69 12.23
C MET A 87 -9.66 -32.11 10.82
N ILE A 88 -10.62 -32.10 9.90
CA ILE A 88 -10.39 -32.27 8.46
C ILE A 88 -10.69 -30.94 7.79
N ALA A 89 -9.68 -30.42 7.09
CA ALA A 89 -9.81 -29.21 6.28
C ALA A 89 -10.67 -29.49 5.03
N GLU A 90 -11.76 -28.75 4.89
CA GLU A 90 -12.70 -28.79 3.77
C GLU A 90 -12.91 -27.37 3.20
N GLY A 91 -11.93 -26.90 2.42
CA GLY A 91 -11.93 -25.53 1.90
C GLY A 91 -11.75 -24.51 3.03
N LYS A 92 -12.69 -23.57 3.18
CA LYS A 92 -12.65 -22.50 4.21
C LYS A 92 -13.08 -22.94 5.62
N PHE A 93 -13.36 -24.22 5.80
CA PHE A 93 -13.79 -24.74 7.09
C PHE A 93 -12.95 -25.94 7.46
N SER A 94 -12.54 -26.00 8.73
CA SER A 94 -12.13 -27.25 9.33
C SER A 94 -13.28 -27.79 10.15
N THR A 95 -13.68 -29.02 9.87
CA THR A 95 -14.74 -29.71 10.59
C THR A 95 -14.16 -30.91 11.33
N CYS A 96 -14.62 -31.14 12.55
CA CYS A 96 -14.22 -32.32 13.28
C CYS A 96 -14.80 -33.57 12.61
N SER A 97 -13.96 -34.56 12.34
CA SER A 97 -14.36 -35.85 11.75
C SER A 97 -15.26 -36.67 12.69
N ILE A 98 -15.31 -36.31 13.98
CA ILE A 98 -15.97 -37.05 15.06
C ILE A 98 -17.25 -36.36 15.55
N CYS A 99 -17.30 -35.03 15.56
CA CYS A 99 -18.43 -34.26 16.09
C CYS A 99 -18.80 -33.06 15.19
N SER A 100 -19.84 -32.31 15.55
CA SER A 100 -20.29 -31.15 14.77
C SER A 100 -19.45 -29.88 14.98
N TYR A 101 -18.31 -29.97 15.69
CA TYR A 101 -17.42 -28.82 15.87
C TYR A 101 -16.86 -28.38 14.53
N LYS A 102 -16.89 -27.07 14.30
CA LYS A 102 -16.53 -26.45 13.03
C LYS A 102 -15.87 -25.11 13.32
N ILE A 103 -14.68 -24.93 12.79
CA ILE A 103 -13.99 -23.64 12.74
C ILE A 103 -13.98 -23.14 11.30
N GLU A 104 -14.28 -21.86 11.11
CA GLU A 104 -14.04 -21.19 9.84
C GLU A 104 -12.57 -20.77 9.85
N LEU A 105 -11.77 -21.46 9.04
CA LEU A 105 -10.43 -21.02 8.74
C LEU A 105 -10.55 -19.91 7.68
N PRO A 106 -9.59 -18.98 7.60
CA PRO A 106 -9.54 -18.00 6.51
C PRO A 106 -9.72 -18.70 5.16
N ALA A 107 -10.57 -18.15 4.28
CA ALA A 107 -10.96 -18.82 3.05
C ALA A 107 -9.79 -18.92 2.05
N GLU A 108 -9.52 -20.14 1.59
CA GLU A 108 -8.41 -20.48 0.67
C GLU A 108 -7.05 -19.95 1.17
N MET A 109 -6.40 -20.70 2.06
CA MET A 109 -5.04 -20.40 2.47
C MET A 109 -4.08 -20.82 1.34
N TRP A 110 -3.95 -19.92 0.38
CA TRP A 110 -3.00 -20.03 -0.72
C TRP A 110 -1.61 -19.96 -0.12
N THR A 111 -0.87 -21.06 -0.21
CA THR A 111 0.52 -21.08 0.24
C THR A 111 1.39 -20.42 -0.81
N GLY A 112 2.16 -19.40 -0.41
CA GLY A 112 3.16 -18.81 -1.28
C GLY A 112 4.15 -19.83 -1.87
N TYR A 113 4.74 -19.50 -3.01
CA TYR A 113 5.65 -20.39 -3.74
C TYR A 113 6.87 -19.65 -4.29
N ILE A 114 7.93 -20.37 -4.62
CA ILE A 114 9.14 -19.81 -5.25
C ILE A 114 9.11 -20.14 -6.74
N THR A 115 9.32 -19.15 -7.60
CA THR A 115 9.37 -19.37 -9.05
C THR A 115 10.58 -20.22 -9.44
N GLU A 116 10.35 -21.37 -10.10
CA GLU A 116 11.43 -22.24 -10.58
C GLU A 116 12.03 -21.79 -11.92
N LYS A 117 11.37 -20.84 -12.59
CA LYS A 117 11.76 -20.28 -13.90
C LYS A 117 11.08 -18.92 -14.08
N PRO A 118 11.53 -18.09 -15.04
CA PRO A 118 10.82 -16.88 -15.39
C PRO A 118 9.34 -17.17 -15.69
N THR A 119 8.47 -16.52 -14.94
CA THR A 119 7.02 -16.76 -14.92
C THR A 119 6.29 -15.49 -15.32
N LYS A 120 5.22 -15.64 -16.08
CA LYS A 120 4.36 -14.54 -16.51
C LYS A 120 2.95 -14.79 -16.03
N LEU A 121 2.37 -13.83 -15.32
CA LEU A 121 0.97 -13.80 -14.91
C LEU A 121 0.25 -12.70 -15.69
N GLU A 122 -1.01 -12.93 -16.04
CA GLU A 122 -1.86 -11.95 -16.71
C GLU A 122 -3.00 -11.60 -15.76
N VAL A 123 -3.00 -10.35 -15.27
CA VAL A 123 -3.90 -9.90 -14.19
C VAL A 123 -4.62 -8.65 -14.66
N GLY A 124 -5.86 -8.83 -15.14
CA GLY A 124 -6.64 -7.74 -15.73
C GLY A 124 -5.87 -6.97 -16.81
N PRO A 125 -5.64 -5.64 -16.66
CA PRO A 125 -4.88 -4.83 -17.61
C PRO A 125 -3.35 -4.98 -17.51
N MET A 126 -2.85 -5.83 -16.61
CA MET A 126 -1.43 -5.95 -16.29
C MET A 126 -0.83 -7.28 -16.74
N VAL A 127 0.46 -7.23 -17.08
CA VAL A 127 1.32 -8.38 -17.26
C VAL A 127 2.39 -8.35 -16.17
N VAL A 128 2.34 -9.31 -15.26
CA VAL A 128 3.36 -9.47 -14.21
C VAL A 128 4.41 -10.46 -14.71
N LYS A 129 5.67 -10.02 -14.72
CA LYS A 129 6.85 -10.80 -15.10
C LYS A 129 7.67 -11.03 -13.84
N LEU A 130 7.72 -12.28 -13.40
CA LEU A 130 8.48 -12.73 -12.25
C LEU A 130 9.75 -13.41 -12.77
N ASP A 131 10.91 -12.97 -12.29
CA ASP A 131 12.15 -13.69 -12.55
C ASP A 131 12.16 -15.07 -11.84
N GLU A 132 13.16 -15.90 -12.13
CA GLU A 132 13.40 -17.14 -11.37
C GLU A 132 13.88 -16.83 -9.96
N GLY A 133 13.45 -17.61 -8.96
CA GLY A 133 13.85 -17.43 -7.57
C GLY A 133 13.14 -16.27 -6.86
N ILE A 134 11.93 -15.91 -7.30
CA ILE A 134 11.06 -14.94 -6.63
C ILE A 134 10.09 -15.69 -5.73
N TYR A 135 9.97 -15.26 -4.48
CA TYR A 135 8.87 -15.70 -3.63
C TYR A 135 7.60 -14.92 -3.99
N VAL A 136 6.54 -15.66 -4.31
CA VAL A 136 5.22 -15.14 -4.63
C VAL A 136 4.30 -15.46 -3.43
N PRO A 137 3.79 -14.45 -2.70
CA PRO A 137 2.85 -14.71 -1.62
C PRO A 137 1.50 -15.20 -2.16
N GLY A 138 0.86 -16.09 -1.41
CA GLY A 138 -0.43 -16.73 -1.69
C GLY A 138 -1.14 -16.36 -3.00
N ASN A 139 -2.29 -15.69 -2.89
CA ASN A 139 -3.16 -15.37 -4.03
C ASN A 139 -2.81 -14.02 -4.69
N LEU A 140 -1.57 -13.89 -5.14
CA LEU A 140 -1.09 -12.64 -5.74
C LEU A 140 -2.02 -12.12 -6.86
N GLU A 141 -2.49 -12.99 -7.76
CA GLU A 141 -3.34 -12.56 -8.89
C GLU A 141 -4.65 -11.94 -8.40
N ALA A 142 -5.40 -12.59 -7.51
CA ALA A 142 -6.66 -12.05 -7.01
C ALA A 142 -6.44 -10.78 -6.17
N ASN A 143 -5.37 -10.73 -5.38
CA ASN A 143 -5.04 -9.55 -4.58
C ASN A 143 -4.68 -8.36 -5.48
N LEU A 144 -3.90 -8.59 -6.54
CA LEU A 144 -3.60 -7.56 -7.53
C LEU A 144 -4.86 -7.08 -8.26
N GLU A 145 -5.80 -7.97 -8.64
CA GLU A 145 -7.07 -7.54 -9.24
C GLU A 145 -7.87 -6.62 -8.32
N LYS A 146 -7.95 -6.97 -7.02
CA LYS A 146 -8.62 -6.14 -6.01
C LYS A 146 -7.93 -4.79 -5.84
N ILE A 147 -6.60 -4.76 -5.82
CA ILE A 147 -5.80 -3.52 -5.71
C ILE A 147 -6.03 -2.62 -6.93
N ILE A 148 -5.93 -3.17 -8.15
CA ILE A 148 -6.22 -2.42 -9.39
C ILE A 148 -7.63 -1.83 -9.33
N ASN A 149 -8.62 -2.66 -8.97
CA ASN A 149 -10.00 -2.21 -8.88
C ASN A 149 -10.18 -1.11 -7.83
N ALA A 150 -9.51 -1.20 -6.67
CA ALA A 150 -9.53 -0.15 -5.67
C ALA A 150 -8.96 1.16 -6.23
N LEU A 151 -7.77 1.12 -6.85
CA LEU A 151 -7.11 2.28 -7.45
C LEU A 151 -7.97 2.95 -8.54
N GLU A 152 -8.55 2.16 -9.46
CA GLU A 152 -9.44 2.68 -10.51
C GLU A 152 -10.75 3.24 -9.91
N THR A 153 -11.30 2.58 -8.89
CA THR A 153 -12.56 3.02 -8.26
C THR A 153 -12.40 4.36 -7.53
N VAL A 154 -11.34 4.53 -6.74
CA VAL A 154 -11.17 5.74 -5.93
C VAL A 154 -10.71 6.95 -6.75
N SER A 155 -9.91 6.72 -7.80
CA SER A 155 -9.48 7.79 -8.70
C SER A 155 -10.52 8.11 -9.77
N GLY A 156 -11.41 7.20 -10.13
CA GLY A 156 -12.26 7.33 -11.32
C GLY A 156 -11.48 7.23 -12.66
N LEU A 157 -10.17 6.98 -12.61
CA LEU A 157 -9.34 6.69 -13.77
C LEU A 157 -9.36 5.19 -14.09
N SER A 158 -9.02 4.81 -15.31
CA SER A 158 -8.93 3.40 -15.70
C SER A 158 -7.78 3.13 -16.65
N TYR A 159 -7.03 2.06 -16.39
CA TYR A 159 -6.03 1.53 -17.29
C TYR A 159 -6.61 1.11 -18.65
N SER A 160 -7.82 0.52 -18.62
CA SER A 160 -8.48 -0.03 -19.80
C SER A 160 -9.07 1.05 -20.71
N ASN A 161 -9.55 2.14 -20.12
CA ASN A 161 -10.14 3.26 -20.87
C ASN A 161 -9.16 4.43 -21.07
N ALA A 162 -7.91 4.27 -20.64
CA ALA A 162 -6.92 5.32 -20.73
C ALA A 162 -6.63 5.72 -22.19
N PRO A 163 -6.41 7.02 -22.47
CA PRO A 163 -6.08 7.50 -23.81
C PRO A 163 -4.84 6.84 -24.42
N LEU A 164 -3.85 6.51 -23.59
CA LEU A 164 -2.61 5.85 -24.02
C LEU A 164 -2.67 4.33 -23.84
N ASN A 165 -3.85 3.70 -23.96
CA ASN A 165 -4.03 2.25 -23.76
C ASN A 165 -3.41 1.36 -24.88
N HIS A 166 -2.17 1.60 -25.26
CA HIS A 166 -1.53 0.88 -26.36
C HIS A 166 -0.78 -0.39 -25.94
N ASN A 167 -0.36 -0.51 -24.66
CA ASN A 167 0.41 -1.67 -24.15
C ASN A 167 0.04 -2.06 -22.70
N PRO A 168 -0.29 -3.31 -22.36
CA PRO A 168 -0.57 -3.71 -20.96
C PRO A 168 0.47 -3.17 -19.98
N VAL A 169 0.06 -2.77 -18.78
CA VAL A 169 1.03 -2.33 -17.75
C VAL A 169 1.94 -3.52 -17.43
N SER A 170 3.24 -3.32 -17.54
CA SER A 170 4.22 -4.39 -17.32
C SER A 170 4.81 -4.25 -15.92
N MET A 171 4.43 -5.12 -14.98
CA MET A 171 5.10 -5.20 -13.68
C MET A 171 6.25 -6.21 -13.79
N GLN A 172 7.48 -5.77 -13.62
CA GLN A 172 8.67 -6.61 -13.56
C GLN A 172 9.10 -6.75 -12.11
N VAL A 173 9.04 -7.97 -11.60
CA VAL A 173 9.48 -8.32 -10.25
C VAL A 173 10.82 -9.02 -10.37
N SER A 174 11.85 -8.37 -9.87
CA SER A 174 13.20 -8.91 -9.85
C SER A 174 13.63 -9.22 -8.40
N PRO A 175 14.58 -10.14 -8.20
CA PRO A 175 15.13 -10.38 -6.87
C PRO A 175 15.70 -9.05 -6.38
N VAL A 176 15.65 -8.80 -5.07
CA VAL A 176 16.35 -7.66 -4.48
C VAL A 176 17.81 -7.74 -4.92
N ASP A 177 18.25 -6.79 -5.75
CA ASP A 177 19.65 -6.67 -6.10
C ASP A 177 20.37 -6.29 -4.79
N PRO A 178 21.31 -7.11 -4.28
CA PRO A 178 22.05 -6.74 -3.08
C PRO A 178 22.85 -5.50 -3.44
N THR A 179 22.33 -4.32 -3.08
CA THR A 179 22.97 -3.06 -3.43
C THR A 179 24.32 -3.06 -2.72
N PRO A 180 25.45 -3.09 -3.46
CA PRO A 180 26.74 -3.11 -2.82
C PRO A 180 27.03 -1.68 -2.39
N PHE A 181 26.52 -1.27 -1.22
CA PHE A 181 27.22 -0.24 -0.48
C PHE A 181 28.57 -0.85 -0.10
N GLU A 182 29.66 -0.31 -0.66
CA GLU A 182 31.01 -0.88 -0.53
C GLU A 182 31.30 -1.36 0.91
N GLY A 183 31.40 -2.68 1.09
CA GLY A 183 31.87 -3.32 2.33
C GLY A 183 30.80 -3.67 3.37
N ILE A 184 29.53 -3.34 3.14
CA ILE A 184 28.41 -3.74 4.01
C ILE A 184 27.20 -4.00 3.11
N MET A 185 26.55 -5.16 3.25
CA MET A 185 25.27 -5.56 2.61
C MET A 185 25.38 -6.61 1.49
N SER A 186 24.92 -7.82 1.82
CA SER A 186 24.45 -8.83 0.86
C SER A 186 23.02 -9.31 1.16
N GLU A 187 22.36 -8.79 2.21
CA GLU A 187 21.08 -9.30 2.72
C GLU A 187 20.04 -8.21 3.05
N GLY A 188 20.36 -6.92 2.86
CA GLY A 188 19.40 -5.84 3.09
C GLY A 188 18.35 -5.83 1.98
N GLU A 189 17.09 -6.09 2.32
CA GLU A 189 15.96 -5.87 1.41
C GLU A 189 15.47 -4.45 1.58
N MET A 190 16.24 -3.50 1.04
CA MET A 190 15.63 -2.22 0.75
C MET A 190 14.67 -2.45 -0.40
N GLY A 191 13.38 -2.53 -0.06
CA GLY A 191 12.29 -2.40 -1.01
C GLY A 191 12.60 -1.23 -1.94
N SER A 192 12.59 -1.50 -3.24
CA SER A 192 12.66 -0.47 -4.25
C SER A 192 11.62 -0.83 -5.30
N ALA A 193 10.59 0.00 -5.36
CA ALA A 193 9.66 0.03 -6.46
C ALA A 193 9.87 1.36 -7.18
N TRP A 194 9.77 1.33 -8.50
CA TRP A 194 9.74 2.55 -9.31
C TRP A 194 8.96 2.30 -10.61
N ALA A 195 8.13 3.26 -10.97
CA ALA A 195 7.43 3.28 -12.24
C ALA A 195 8.25 4.06 -13.28
N SER A 196 8.50 3.43 -14.43
CA SER A 196 9.05 4.12 -15.58
C SER A 196 7.95 4.94 -16.25
N ALA A 197 8.15 6.24 -16.28
CA ALA A 197 7.29 7.12 -17.05
C ALA A 197 7.62 6.96 -18.55
N GLY A 198 6.63 6.76 -19.42
CA GLY A 198 6.86 6.58 -20.87
C GLY A 198 5.93 5.56 -21.53
N SER A 199 6.18 5.27 -22.82
CA SER A 199 5.35 4.36 -23.66
C SER A 199 5.28 2.91 -23.16
N ASP A 200 6.18 2.55 -22.25
CA ASP A 200 6.42 1.16 -21.87
C ASP A 200 5.71 0.78 -20.56
N ARG A 201 5.08 1.77 -19.87
CA ARG A 201 4.27 1.59 -18.65
C ARG A 201 4.79 0.49 -17.75
N THR A 202 6.09 0.55 -17.43
CA THR A 202 6.78 -0.51 -16.71
C THR A 202 6.91 -0.13 -15.26
N LEU A 203 6.38 -0.97 -14.39
CA LEU A 203 6.64 -0.95 -12.98
C LEU A 203 7.78 -1.93 -12.70
N GLN A 204 8.87 -1.50 -12.08
CA GLN A 204 9.86 -2.41 -11.53
C GLN A 204 9.67 -2.46 -10.02
N ILE A 205 9.57 -3.68 -9.47
CA ILE A 205 9.46 -3.88 -8.03
C ILE A 205 10.49 -4.91 -7.59
N SER A 206 11.04 -4.67 -6.41
CA SER A 206 11.80 -5.68 -5.69
C SER A 206 10.87 -6.75 -5.10
N SER A 207 11.33 -8.00 -4.99
CA SER A 207 10.52 -9.07 -4.39
C SER A 207 10.02 -8.75 -2.98
N GLY A 208 10.74 -7.92 -2.20
CA GLY A 208 10.32 -7.49 -0.87
C GLY A 208 9.07 -6.60 -0.84
N ASP A 209 8.76 -5.90 -1.94
CA ASP A 209 7.57 -5.04 -2.07
C ASP A 209 6.36 -5.78 -2.65
N LEU A 210 6.50 -7.07 -2.97
CA LEU A 210 5.42 -7.89 -3.51
C LEU A 210 4.46 -8.36 -2.40
N LEU A 211 3.81 -7.46 -1.67
CA LEU A 211 2.94 -7.78 -0.51
C LEU A 211 3.64 -8.54 0.64
N LEU A 212 4.98 -8.50 0.70
CA LEU A 212 5.78 -9.22 1.71
C LEU A 212 6.26 -8.31 2.86
N GLY A 213 5.84 -7.05 2.93
CA GLY A 213 6.54 -6.08 3.79
C GLY A 213 5.74 -4.91 4.31
N ASN A 214 4.41 -5.02 4.47
CA ASN A 214 3.55 -3.89 4.86
C ASN A 214 3.96 -2.60 4.12
N SER A 215 4.14 -2.73 2.80
CA SER A 215 4.69 -1.69 1.94
C SER A 215 3.62 -1.22 0.98
N SER A 216 3.24 0.05 1.12
CA SER A 216 2.38 0.77 0.18
C SER A 216 3.10 1.12 -1.14
N ALA A 217 4.41 0.82 -1.28
CA ALA A 217 5.20 1.16 -2.46
C ALA A 217 4.63 0.58 -3.75
N MET A 218 4.15 -0.66 -3.74
CA MET A 218 3.51 -1.24 -4.94
C MET A 218 2.25 -0.45 -5.35
N LEU A 219 1.42 -0.02 -4.39
CA LEU A 219 0.22 0.77 -4.67
C LEU A 219 0.56 2.18 -5.15
N HIS A 220 1.58 2.80 -4.54
CA HIS A 220 2.12 4.08 -4.95
C HIS A 220 2.56 4.04 -6.42
N GLU A 221 3.39 3.07 -6.78
CA GLU A 221 3.90 2.98 -8.15
C GLU A 221 2.86 2.50 -9.16
N LEU A 222 1.90 1.67 -8.75
CA LEU A 222 0.73 1.40 -9.58
C LEU A 222 -0.05 2.68 -9.85
N SER A 223 -0.22 3.57 -8.86
CA SER A 223 -0.85 4.87 -9.07
C SER A 223 -0.10 5.69 -10.13
N HIS A 224 1.24 5.71 -10.12
CA HIS A 224 2.03 6.32 -11.19
C HIS A 224 1.72 5.73 -12.56
N THR A 225 1.67 4.40 -12.70
CA THR A 225 1.33 3.78 -14.00
C THR A 225 -0.09 4.12 -14.47
N LEU A 226 -1.04 4.28 -13.55
CA LEU A 226 -2.40 4.72 -13.86
C LEU A 226 -2.38 6.16 -14.37
N PHE A 227 -1.68 7.04 -13.65
CA PHE A 227 -1.46 8.43 -14.04
C PHE A 227 -0.80 8.56 -15.43
N TYR A 228 0.30 7.86 -15.67
CA TYR A 228 1.02 7.87 -16.94
C TYR A 228 0.22 7.30 -18.11
N SER A 229 -0.83 6.51 -17.84
CA SER A 229 -1.74 6.04 -18.89
C SER A 229 -2.57 7.19 -19.49
N TYR A 230 -2.61 8.36 -18.85
CA TYR A 230 -3.33 9.54 -19.31
C TYR A 230 -2.44 10.64 -19.90
N GLY A 231 -1.11 10.54 -19.92
CA GLY A 231 -0.29 11.58 -20.56
C GLY A 231 1.22 11.50 -20.33
N SER A 232 1.97 12.43 -20.93
CA SER A 232 3.45 12.47 -20.90
C SER A 232 4.03 13.05 -19.61
N GLN A 233 5.33 12.80 -19.36
CA GLN A 233 6.17 13.23 -18.22
C GLN A 233 6.25 14.75 -17.94
N SER A 234 5.45 15.60 -18.58
CA SER A 234 5.54 17.06 -18.44
C SER A 234 4.85 17.59 -17.18
N TYR A 235 4.52 16.69 -16.26
CA TYR A 235 3.86 17.02 -15.01
C TYR A 235 4.87 17.47 -13.95
N SER A 236 4.43 18.34 -13.05
CA SER A 236 5.20 18.71 -11.87
C SER A 236 5.37 17.50 -10.95
N GLU A 237 6.55 17.28 -10.38
CA GLU A 237 6.79 16.20 -9.40
C GLU A 237 5.84 16.33 -8.21
N MET A 238 5.52 17.56 -7.76
CA MET A 238 4.50 17.81 -6.74
C MET A 238 3.15 17.16 -7.11
N LEU A 239 2.72 17.27 -8.36
CA LEU A 239 1.42 16.73 -8.79
C LEU A 239 1.47 15.22 -9.00
N VAL A 240 2.57 14.71 -9.56
CA VAL A 240 2.76 13.28 -9.85
C VAL A 240 2.85 12.48 -8.56
N GLU A 241 3.78 12.84 -7.67
CA GLU A 241 3.95 12.18 -6.38
C GLU A 241 2.77 12.44 -5.45
N GLY A 242 2.22 13.65 -5.48
CA GLY A 242 1.01 13.99 -4.72
C GLY A 242 -0.20 13.14 -5.10
N TYR A 243 -0.42 12.93 -6.40
CA TYR A 243 -1.47 12.03 -6.88
C TYR A 243 -1.21 10.59 -6.43
N ALA A 244 0.03 10.08 -6.61
CA ALA A 244 0.33 8.69 -6.29
C ALA A 244 0.12 8.37 -4.80
N GLU A 245 0.59 9.23 -3.90
CA GLU A 245 0.37 9.08 -2.46
C GLU A 245 -1.09 9.21 -2.07
N TYR A 246 -1.80 10.22 -2.59
CA TYR A 246 -3.19 10.43 -2.24
C TYR A 246 -4.08 9.30 -2.76
N ASN A 247 -3.80 8.81 -3.98
CA ASN A 247 -4.51 7.68 -4.56
C ASN A 247 -4.24 6.38 -3.78
N CYS A 248 -3.00 6.15 -3.33
CA CYS A 248 -2.65 5.05 -2.44
C CYS A 248 -3.45 5.10 -1.14
N TYR A 249 -3.46 6.26 -0.46
CA TYR A 249 -4.25 6.49 0.75
C TYR A 249 -5.74 6.18 0.55
N LYS A 250 -6.35 6.70 -0.52
CA LYS A 250 -7.77 6.45 -0.83
C LYS A 250 -8.04 4.98 -1.15
N ALA A 251 -7.14 4.32 -1.87
CA ALA A 251 -7.28 2.91 -2.20
C ALA A 251 -7.19 2.03 -0.95
N ILE A 252 -6.29 2.33 -0.02
CA ILE A 252 -6.21 1.64 1.27
C ILE A 252 -7.49 1.88 2.08
N GLN A 253 -8.00 3.11 2.19
CA GLN A 253 -9.29 3.37 2.84
C GLN A 253 -10.44 2.58 2.22
N TYR A 254 -10.44 2.44 0.89
CA TYR A 254 -11.43 1.63 0.20
C TYR A 254 -11.28 0.15 0.60
N LEU A 255 -10.06 -0.38 0.62
CA LEU A 255 -9.80 -1.75 1.05
C LEU A 255 -10.16 -1.97 2.52
N GLU A 256 -9.84 -1.07 3.45
CA GLU A 256 -10.22 -1.20 4.88
C GLU A 256 -11.73 -1.41 5.06
N LYS A 257 -12.55 -0.84 4.16
CA LYS A 257 -14.01 -0.99 4.18
C LYS A 257 -14.51 -2.26 3.46
N HIS A 258 -13.80 -2.73 2.45
CA HIS A 258 -14.29 -3.73 1.49
C HIS A 258 -13.55 -5.07 1.54
N ASP A 259 -12.28 -5.04 1.91
CA ASP A 259 -11.37 -6.18 2.08
C ASP A 259 -10.26 -5.82 3.10
N PRO A 260 -10.61 -5.75 4.41
CA PRO A 260 -9.70 -5.28 5.45
C PRO A 260 -8.47 -6.18 5.62
N ASP A 261 -8.61 -7.50 5.41
CA ASP A 261 -7.49 -8.45 5.47
C ASP A 261 -6.39 -8.06 4.46
N LEU A 262 -6.79 -7.74 3.22
CA LEU A 262 -5.87 -7.26 2.19
C LEU A 262 -5.34 -5.86 2.49
N ALA A 263 -6.19 -4.96 3.02
CA ALA A 263 -5.76 -3.62 3.38
C ALA A 263 -4.56 -3.66 4.34
N TYR A 264 -4.71 -4.34 5.48
CA TYR A 264 -3.67 -4.38 6.51
C TYR A 264 -2.49 -5.29 6.19
N ALA A 265 -2.60 -6.15 5.17
CA ALA A 265 -1.44 -6.83 4.57
C ALA A 265 -0.58 -5.88 3.72
N ILE A 266 -1.15 -4.76 3.25
CA ILE A 266 -0.45 -3.73 2.48
C ILE A 266 0.05 -2.64 3.41
N ASP A 267 -0.84 -1.93 4.10
CA ASP A 267 -0.55 -0.83 5.02
C ASP A 267 -1.88 -0.39 5.70
N ASN A 268 -1.89 0.72 6.44
CA ASN A 268 -3.12 1.35 6.92
C ASN A 268 -3.22 2.80 6.44
N SER A 269 -4.45 3.27 6.25
CA SER A 269 -4.71 4.60 5.69
C SER A 269 -4.20 5.71 6.60
N TYR A 270 -4.23 5.50 7.92
CA TYR A 270 -3.70 6.43 8.90
C TYR A 270 -2.18 6.63 8.71
N ALA A 271 -1.40 5.56 8.59
CA ALA A 271 0.05 5.65 8.36
C ALA A 271 0.37 6.40 7.07
N CYS A 272 -0.34 6.10 5.97
CA CYS A 272 -0.17 6.80 4.69
C CYS A 272 -0.40 8.32 4.83
N GLN A 273 -1.50 8.73 5.45
CA GLN A 273 -1.83 10.14 5.65
C GLN A 273 -0.80 10.86 6.53
N HIS A 274 -0.34 10.21 7.59
CA HIS A 274 0.53 10.81 8.62
C HIS A 274 2.03 10.69 8.30
N ASN A 275 2.42 9.92 7.28
CA ASN A 275 3.78 9.91 6.73
C ASN A 275 4.09 11.17 5.87
N MET A 276 3.08 11.99 5.57
CA MET A 276 3.19 13.22 4.77
C MET A 276 3.55 14.45 5.62
N PHE A 277 4.51 14.33 6.52
CA PHE A 277 4.88 15.39 7.46
C PHE A 277 5.76 16.50 6.83
N ILE A 278 5.55 17.74 7.26
CA ILE A 278 6.35 18.91 6.87
C ILE A 278 6.92 19.55 8.15
N ASN A 279 8.25 19.65 8.24
CA ASN A 279 8.94 20.15 9.44
C ASN A 279 8.74 21.66 9.65
N SER A 280 8.52 22.39 8.56
CA SER A 280 8.35 23.85 8.55
C SER A 280 7.12 24.24 7.72
N PRO A 281 5.89 23.96 8.21
CA PRO A 281 4.66 24.16 7.44
C PRO A 281 4.44 25.63 7.04
N GLU A 282 4.96 26.57 7.81
CA GLU A 282 4.86 28.00 7.50
C GLU A 282 5.56 28.39 6.18
N GLN A 283 6.52 27.58 5.71
CA GLN A 283 7.26 27.83 4.48
C GLN A 283 6.41 27.64 3.22
N ILE A 284 5.36 26.81 3.30
CA ILE A 284 4.40 26.60 2.20
C ILE A 284 3.81 27.93 1.75
N TYR A 285 3.46 28.79 2.72
CA TYR A 285 2.79 30.07 2.50
C TYR A 285 3.72 31.22 2.06
N THR A 286 5.02 30.95 1.84
CA THR A 286 5.97 31.99 1.41
C THR A 286 5.94 32.24 -0.09
N GLN A 287 5.29 31.37 -0.85
CA GLN A 287 5.11 31.46 -2.29
C GLN A 287 3.65 31.18 -2.65
N GLU A 288 3.23 31.58 -3.84
CA GLU A 288 1.90 31.27 -4.37
C GLU A 288 1.81 29.80 -4.82
N PRO A 289 0.62 29.17 -4.84
CA PRO A 289 0.47 27.76 -5.25
C PRO A 289 1.10 27.44 -6.61
N GLU A 290 1.00 28.35 -7.58
CA GLU A 290 1.56 28.21 -8.92
C GLU A 290 3.08 28.08 -8.91
N TYR A 291 3.76 28.73 -7.97
CA TYR A 291 5.22 28.64 -7.84
C TYR A 291 5.65 27.20 -7.52
N TRP A 292 4.89 26.51 -6.68
CA TRP A 292 5.21 25.14 -6.27
C TRP A 292 5.00 24.12 -7.39
N LEU A 293 4.10 24.39 -8.34
CA LEU A 293 3.95 23.59 -9.55
C LEU A 293 5.22 23.61 -10.42
N GLU A 294 6.01 24.69 -10.37
CA GLU A 294 7.23 24.84 -11.16
C GLU A 294 8.51 24.41 -10.43
N ASN A 295 8.57 24.65 -9.12
CA ASN A 295 9.84 24.66 -8.40
C ASN A 295 9.96 23.54 -7.36
N ASN A 296 8.92 22.71 -7.18
CA ASN A 296 8.79 21.72 -6.11
C ASN A 296 8.94 22.32 -4.70
N PHE A 297 8.48 21.59 -3.68
CA PHE A 297 8.69 22.02 -2.30
C PHE A 297 10.08 21.59 -1.80
N PRO A 298 10.90 22.49 -1.25
CA PRO A 298 12.29 22.19 -0.91
C PRO A 298 12.44 21.13 0.18
N PHE A 299 13.41 20.21 -0.03
CA PHE A 299 13.71 19.13 0.92
C PHE A 299 14.20 19.63 2.28
N GLU A 300 14.73 20.86 2.35
CA GLU A 300 15.16 21.50 3.60
C GLU A 300 13.99 21.75 4.58
N TYR A 301 12.76 21.79 4.07
CA TYR A 301 11.54 22.00 4.87
C TYR A 301 10.71 20.74 5.06
N ALA A 302 10.96 19.69 4.27
CA ALA A 302 10.26 18.40 4.36
C ALA A 302 11.08 17.30 3.69
N ALA A 303 11.27 16.17 4.38
CA ALA A 303 12.06 15.04 3.85
C ALA A 303 11.49 14.49 2.52
N ASN A 304 10.17 14.53 2.36
CA ASN A 304 9.43 14.16 1.15
C ASN A 304 8.61 15.34 0.63
N GLY A 305 9.24 16.51 0.44
CA GLY A 305 8.52 17.78 0.28
C GLY A 305 7.49 17.83 -0.86
N HIS A 306 7.80 17.28 -2.02
CA HIS A 306 6.87 17.25 -3.15
C HIS A 306 5.72 16.25 -2.95
N TYR A 307 5.98 15.09 -2.32
CA TYR A 307 4.93 14.16 -1.87
C TYR A 307 3.97 14.86 -0.90
N ALA A 308 4.51 15.49 0.14
CA ALA A 308 3.73 16.05 1.24
C ALA A 308 2.86 17.25 0.82
N LEU A 309 3.41 18.17 0.01
CA LEU A 309 2.64 19.30 -0.50
C LEU A 309 1.64 18.86 -1.57
N GLY A 310 2.04 17.93 -2.44
CA GLY A 310 1.18 17.32 -3.43
C GLY A 310 -0.03 16.60 -2.82
N PHE A 311 0.19 15.78 -1.79
CA PHE A 311 -0.87 15.08 -1.06
C PHE A 311 -1.90 16.05 -0.48
N ARG A 312 -1.45 17.14 0.15
CA ARG A 312 -2.31 18.20 0.68
C ARG A 312 -3.15 18.86 -0.42
N PHE A 313 -2.55 19.06 -1.60
CA PHE A 313 -3.25 19.63 -2.74
C PHE A 313 -4.31 18.66 -3.29
N MET A 314 -4.02 17.36 -3.39
CA MET A 314 -5.03 16.36 -3.79
C MET A 314 -6.15 16.25 -2.75
N ALA A 315 -5.82 16.29 -1.46
CA ALA A 315 -6.81 16.33 -0.38
C ALA A 315 -7.72 17.56 -0.44
N TYR A 316 -7.18 18.72 -0.83
CA TYR A 316 -7.97 19.92 -1.08
C TYR A 316 -8.97 19.70 -2.23
N LEU A 317 -8.49 19.18 -3.36
CA LEU A 317 -9.34 18.94 -4.52
C LEU A 317 -10.47 17.95 -4.20
N ASP A 318 -10.15 16.84 -3.52
CA ASP A 318 -11.14 15.85 -3.09
C ASP A 318 -12.17 16.46 -2.14
N ASN A 319 -11.74 17.18 -1.10
CA ASN A 319 -12.66 17.71 -0.09
C ASN A 319 -13.55 18.86 -0.58
N VAL A 320 -13.05 19.68 -1.50
CA VAL A 320 -13.78 20.87 -1.97
C VAL A 320 -14.62 20.58 -3.21
N TYR A 321 -14.14 19.70 -4.10
CA TYR A 321 -14.78 19.42 -5.38
C TYR A 321 -15.32 17.99 -5.48
N GLY A 322 -15.00 17.12 -4.54
CA GLY A 322 -15.41 15.71 -4.54
C GLY A 322 -14.61 14.83 -5.51
N ASP A 323 -13.48 15.34 -6.02
CA ASP A 323 -12.65 14.69 -7.04
C ASP A 323 -11.23 15.29 -7.07
N TYR A 324 -10.20 14.45 -6.95
CA TYR A 324 -8.79 14.86 -6.98
C TYR A 324 -8.04 14.51 -8.28
N SER A 325 -8.67 13.84 -9.24
CA SER A 325 -8.01 13.26 -10.42
C SER A 325 -8.50 13.85 -11.74
N GLN A 326 -9.65 14.52 -11.76
CA GLN A 326 -10.29 15.00 -12.99
C GLN A 326 -9.41 15.96 -13.81
N TRP A 327 -8.53 16.70 -13.15
CA TRP A 327 -7.54 17.54 -13.83
C TRP A 327 -6.59 16.74 -14.72
N ILE A 328 -6.30 15.47 -14.42
CA ILE A 328 -5.46 14.59 -15.24
C ILE A 328 -6.13 14.34 -16.59
N VAL A 329 -7.44 14.06 -16.57
CA VAL A 329 -8.25 13.90 -17.79
C VAL A 329 -8.24 15.19 -18.61
N LYS A 330 -8.43 16.34 -17.96
CA LYS A 330 -8.41 17.66 -18.62
C LYS A 330 -7.04 18.03 -19.18
N MET A 331 -5.98 17.64 -18.49
CA MET A 331 -4.62 17.87 -18.94
C MET A 331 -4.33 17.13 -20.25
N ASN A 332 -4.84 15.91 -20.40
CA ASN A 332 -4.71 15.14 -21.64
C ASN A 332 -5.54 15.71 -22.81
N GLU A 333 -6.65 16.38 -22.52
CA GLU A 333 -7.47 17.05 -23.54
C GLU A 333 -6.79 18.31 -24.10
N ILE A 334 -5.91 18.95 -23.33
CA ILE A 334 -5.19 20.16 -23.76
C ILE A 334 -3.99 19.76 -24.62
N GLY A 335 -3.99 20.17 -25.89
CA GLY A 335 -2.88 19.87 -26.80
C GLY A 335 -1.59 20.59 -26.39
N TYR A 336 -0.43 19.95 -26.56
CA TYR A 336 0.87 20.61 -26.34
C TYR A 336 1.05 21.86 -27.24
N ASP A 337 0.46 21.83 -28.44
CA ASP A 337 0.44 22.97 -29.37
C ASP A 337 -0.52 24.09 -28.94
N GLU A 338 -1.45 23.81 -28.02
CA GLU A 338 -2.38 24.79 -27.46
C GLU A 338 -1.69 25.62 -26.37
N ILE A 339 -1.03 24.95 -25.42
CA ILE A 339 -0.28 25.60 -24.34
C ILE A 339 1.05 24.87 -24.15
N ALA A 340 2.13 25.47 -24.65
CA ALA A 340 3.47 24.90 -24.58
C ALA A 340 4.13 25.02 -23.19
N ASP A 341 3.66 25.95 -22.36
CA ASP A 341 4.14 26.19 -21.00
C ASP A 341 3.49 25.17 -20.05
N PRO A 342 4.26 24.24 -19.44
CA PRO A 342 3.69 23.15 -18.64
C PRO A 342 2.86 23.64 -17.46
N THR A 343 3.30 24.69 -16.77
CA THR A 343 2.60 25.26 -15.62
C THR A 343 1.27 25.85 -16.02
N LYS A 344 1.25 26.66 -17.08
CA LYS A 344 -0.01 27.22 -17.59
C LYS A 344 -0.95 26.14 -18.06
N ARG A 345 -0.42 25.04 -18.59
CA ARG A 345 -1.21 23.91 -19.02
C ARG A 345 -1.83 23.17 -17.83
N HIS A 346 -1.09 23.02 -16.72
CA HIS A 346 -1.66 22.51 -15.45
C HIS A 346 -2.75 23.42 -14.91
N ILE A 347 -2.50 24.73 -14.83
CA ILE A 347 -3.48 25.72 -14.35
C ILE A 347 -4.76 25.65 -15.20
N GLU A 348 -4.63 25.62 -16.53
CA GLU A 348 -5.77 25.46 -17.44
C GLU A 348 -6.50 24.13 -17.22
N ALA A 349 -5.79 23.03 -16.98
CA ALA A 349 -6.40 21.74 -16.68
C ALA A 349 -7.22 21.79 -15.38
N PHE A 350 -6.70 22.42 -14.33
CA PHE A 350 -7.43 22.64 -13.09
C PHE A 350 -8.65 23.55 -13.30
N THR A 351 -8.50 24.63 -14.06
CA THR A 351 -9.63 25.54 -14.38
C THR A 351 -10.73 24.81 -15.15
N ARG A 352 -10.38 23.95 -16.11
CA ARG A 352 -11.36 23.13 -16.86
C ARG A 352 -12.03 22.06 -16.00
N ALA A 353 -11.34 21.54 -14.98
CA ALA A 353 -11.88 20.51 -14.10
C ALA A 353 -12.75 21.09 -12.98
N TYR A 354 -12.32 22.19 -12.36
CA TYR A 354 -12.86 22.67 -11.08
C TYR A 354 -13.36 24.12 -11.12
N GLY A 355 -13.15 24.82 -12.24
CA GLY A 355 -13.55 26.21 -12.44
C GLY A 355 -12.46 27.23 -12.13
N GLU A 356 -12.77 28.50 -12.40
CA GLU A 356 -11.88 29.63 -12.15
C GLU A 356 -11.50 29.76 -10.67
N ASN A 357 -10.27 30.18 -10.40
CA ASN A 357 -9.74 30.43 -9.05
C ASN A 357 -9.62 29.18 -8.16
N VAL A 358 -9.53 27.99 -8.75
CA VAL A 358 -9.28 26.74 -8.01
C VAL A 358 -8.04 26.81 -7.11
N LEU A 359 -6.97 27.49 -7.53
CA LEU A 359 -5.74 27.62 -6.75
C LEU A 359 -5.89 28.61 -5.59
N ASP A 360 -6.68 29.67 -5.74
CA ASP A 360 -6.89 30.70 -4.70
C ASP A 360 -7.44 30.13 -3.39
N GLY A 361 -8.27 29.08 -3.49
CA GLY A 361 -8.88 28.43 -2.34
C GLY A 361 -7.94 27.49 -1.57
N PHE A 362 -6.82 27.07 -2.16
CA PHE A 362 -5.97 26.02 -1.60
C PHE A 362 -5.40 26.40 -0.23
N TYR A 363 -4.79 27.58 -0.10
CA TYR A 363 -4.18 28.00 1.17
C TYR A 363 -5.22 28.31 2.24
N GLU A 364 -6.37 28.90 1.87
CA GLU A 364 -7.45 29.12 2.84
C GLU A 364 -7.98 27.79 3.39
N TRP A 365 -8.11 26.78 2.52
CA TRP A 365 -8.50 25.45 2.93
C TRP A 365 -7.42 24.80 3.80
N LEU A 366 -6.14 24.84 3.38
CA LEU A 366 -5.05 24.17 4.09
C LEU A 366 -4.91 24.71 5.52
N GLN A 367 -4.98 26.02 5.72
CA GLN A 367 -4.91 26.64 7.05
C GLN A 367 -6.03 26.18 8.00
N LYS A 368 -7.18 25.76 7.47
CA LYS A 368 -8.33 25.26 8.25
C LYS A 368 -8.28 23.76 8.52
N ASN A 369 -7.42 23.02 7.82
CA ASN A 369 -7.38 21.55 7.83
C ASN A 369 -5.96 20.99 8.10
N GLU A 370 -5.01 21.84 8.50
CA GLU A 370 -3.62 21.42 8.76
C GLU A 370 -3.50 20.36 9.86
N ASP A 371 -4.46 20.34 10.79
CA ASP A 371 -4.57 19.35 11.87
C ASP A 371 -4.82 17.91 11.38
N GLN A 372 -5.18 17.74 10.10
CA GLN A 372 -5.31 16.43 9.46
C GLN A 372 -3.97 15.81 9.06
N PHE A 373 -2.87 16.57 9.05
CA PHE A 373 -1.56 16.13 8.53
C PHE A 373 -0.47 16.13 9.60
N VAL A 374 -0.84 15.83 10.84
CA VAL A 374 0.07 15.83 11.98
C VAL A 374 1.06 14.66 11.90
N ASP A 375 2.26 14.82 12.46
CA ASP A 375 3.30 13.77 12.43
C ASP A 375 2.84 12.50 13.15
N ILE A 376 3.01 11.34 12.50
CA ILE A 376 2.76 10.01 13.06
C ILE A 376 3.46 9.78 14.41
N TYR A 377 4.60 10.43 14.66
CA TYR A 377 5.37 10.29 15.90
C TYR A 377 4.91 11.19 17.05
N THR A 378 3.91 12.04 16.83
CA THR A 378 3.44 12.99 17.84
C THR A 378 2.21 12.54 18.61
N TYR A 379 1.57 11.45 18.19
CA TYR A 379 0.43 10.84 18.88
C TYR A 379 0.68 9.35 19.14
N ASP A 380 0.35 8.90 20.36
CA ASP A 380 0.08 7.48 20.61
C ASP A 380 -1.28 7.20 19.92
N VAL A 381 -1.25 6.79 18.65
CA VAL A 381 -2.47 6.39 17.93
C VAL A 381 -2.56 4.88 17.90
N ASP A 382 -3.71 4.39 18.33
CA ASP A 382 -4.05 2.98 18.22
C ASP A 382 -4.36 2.67 16.75
N TYR A 383 -3.70 1.66 16.19
CA TYR A 383 -3.99 1.13 14.86
C TYR A 383 -5.21 0.19 14.97
N ASP A 384 -6.36 0.68 14.52
CA ASP A 384 -7.59 -0.11 14.53
C ASP A 384 -7.66 -1.03 13.31
N ILE A 385 -7.50 -2.33 13.57
CA ILE A 385 -7.64 -3.42 12.59
C ILE A 385 -8.81 -4.34 12.92
N SER A 386 -9.76 -3.89 13.75
CA SER A 386 -10.88 -4.71 14.23
C SER A 386 -11.84 -5.19 13.12
N GLY A 387 -11.71 -4.64 11.91
CA GLY A 387 -12.40 -5.10 10.72
C GLY A 387 -11.78 -6.34 10.06
N ALA A 388 -10.51 -6.65 10.34
CA ALA A 388 -9.82 -7.80 9.77
C ALA A 388 -10.17 -9.10 10.50
N ASN A 389 -10.30 -10.17 9.73
CA ASN A 389 -10.47 -11.53 10.22
C ASN A 389 -9.14 -12.27 10.26
N CYS A 390 -8.24 -11.98 9.30
CA CYS A 390 -6.96 -12.66 9.16
C CYS A 390 -5.89 -11.72 8.61
N ILE A 391 -4.69 -11.76 9.19
CA ILE A 391 -3.51 -11.06 8.67
C ILE A 391 -2.35 -12.05 8.54
N THR A 392 -1.64 -11.98 7.42
CA THR A 392 -0.36 -12.68 7.25
C THR A 392 0.77 -11.74 7.59
N LEU A 393 1.70 -12.17 8.44
CA LEU A 393 2.88 -11.39 8.79
C LEU A 393 4.11 -11.96 8.08
N TYR A 394 4.84 -11.10 7.38
CA TYR A 394 6.13 -11.45 6.80
C TYR A 394 7.27 -10.78 7.58
N PRO A 395 8.43 -11.43 7.73
CA PRO A 395 9.59 -10.82 8.36
C PRO A 395 10.14 -9.68 7.51
N SER A 396 10.34 -8.52 8.14
CA SER A 396 11.01 -7.38 7.52
C SER A 396 12.52 -7.46 7.76
N PHE A 397 13.32 -7.41 6.68
CA PHE A 397 14.79 -7.50 6.74
C PHE A 397 15.43 -6.11 6.60
N PHE A 398 15.58 -5.39 7.71
CA PHE A 398 16.27 -4.09 7.76
C PHE A 398 17.77 -4.25 8.02
N PHE A 399 18.55 -3.22 7.66
CA PHE A 399 20.02 -3.19 7.79
C PHE A 399 20.57 -3.56 9.19
N GLN A 400 19.79 -3.34 10.25
CA GLN A 400 20.20 -3.55 11.64
C GLN A 400 19.30 -4.51 12.40
N ASP A 401 18.19 -4.97 11.81
CA ASP A 401 17.18 -5.74 12.52
C ASP A 401 16.36 -6.61 11.56
N CYS A 402 15.85 -7.74 12.05
CA CYS A 402 15.00 -8.62 11.26
C CYS A 402 13.79 -9.02 12.09
N ASN A 403 12.66 -8.35 11.90
CA ASN A 403 11.54 -8.43 12.84
C ASN A 403 10.26 -8.80 12.11
N THR A 404 9.43 -9.61 12.76
CA THR A 404 8.07 -9.94 12.31
C THR A 404 7.13 -9.38 13.36
N ILE A 405 6.62 -8.18 13.12
CA ILE A 405 5.90 -7.38 14.11
C ILE A 405 4.52 -7.03 13.59
N LEU A 406 3.50 -7.22 14.44
CA LEU A 406 2.18 -6.60 14.26
C LEU A 406 2.04 -5.36 15.14
N ALA A 407 2.54 -5.39 16.38
CA ALA A 407 2.51 -4.26 17.31
C ALA A 407 3.86 -4.11 18.02
N ASP A 408 4.34 -2.86 18.18
CA ASP A 408 5.56 -2.51 18.94
C ASP A 408 5.25 -1.39 19.95
N ASN A 409 6.07 -1.31 20.99
CA ASN A 409 6.00 -0.36 22.10
C ASN A 409 6.03 1.10 21.61
N GLY A 410 4.84 1.64 21.34
CA GLY A 410 4.63 3.02 20.87
C GLY A 410 3.26 3.29 20.26
N SER A 411 2.49 2.24 19.92
CA SER A 411 1.15 2.34 19.33
C SER A 411 0.44 1.00 19.48
N ASP A 412 -0.72 0.99 20.11
CA ASP A 412 -1.49 -0.24 20.32
C ASP A 412 -2.18 -0.67 19.02
N VAL A 413 -2.38 -1.98 18.84
CA VAL A 413 -3.20 -2.54 17.76
C VAL A 413 -4.55 -2.97 18.34
N VAL A 414 -5.63 -2.35 17.88
CA VAL A 414 -7.00 -2.72 18.28
C VAL A 414 -7.50 -3.86 17.40
N TYR A 415 -7.97 -4.94 18.02
CA TYR A 415 -8.40 -6.14 17.30
C TYR A 415 -9.77 -6.63 17.78
N ASN A 416 -10.40 -7.47 16.96
CA ASN A 416 -11.62 -8.20 17.31
C ASN A 416 -11.61 -9.58 16.63
N ASN A 417 -11.31 -10.64 17.39
CA ASN A 417 -11.17 -12.02 16.93
C ASN A 417 -10.29 -12.11 15.67
N LEU A 418 -9.00 -11.88 15.85
CA LEU A 418 -8.04 -11.78 14.76
C LEU A 418 -7.23 -13.07 14.62
N PHE A 419 -7.32 -13.72 13.46
CA PHE A 419 -6.36 -14.74 13.07
C PHE A 419 -5.08 -14.11 12.52
N ILE A 420 -3.95 -14.73 12.85
CA ILE A 420 -2.64 -14.38 12.34
C ILE A 420 -2.04 -15.63 11.71
N ASP A 421 -1.80 -15.56 10.40
CA ASP A 421 -1.21 -16.63 9.61
C ASP A 421 0.32 -16.58 9.74
N LEU A 422 0.87 -17.60 10.40
CA LEU A 422 2.32 -17.80 10.56
C LEU A 422 2.85 -18.87 9.61
N GLU A 423 2.00 -19.59 8.89
CA GLU A 423 2.40 -20.63 7.95
C GLU A 423 3.14 -20.04 6.76
N GLU A 424 2.61 -18.95 6.17
CA GLU A 424 3.32 -18.24 5.09
C GLU A 424 4.63 -17.63 5.58
N CYS A 425 4.66 -17.07 6.80
CA CYS A 425 5.88 -16.56 7.43
C CYS A 425 6.95 -17.65 7.55
N LYS A 426 6.58 -18.82 8.07
CA LYS A 426 7.48 -19.97 8.24
C LYS A 426 7.95 -20.52 6.90
N ASN A 427 7.07 -20.59 5.91
CA ASN A 427 7.43 -21.04 4.56
C ASN A 427 8.39 -20.04 3.88
N TYR A 428 8.16 -18.74 4.05
CA TYR A 428 9.07 -17.70 3.59
C TYR A 428 10.45 -17.80 4.27
N LEU A 429 10.49 -17.90 5.59
CA LEU A 429 11.74 -18.05 6.35
C LEU A 429 12.52 -19.31 5.96
N SER A 430 11.85 -20.46 5.95
CA SER A 430 12.51 -21.76 5.74
C SER A 430 12.85 -22.01 4.27
N SER A 431 11.90 -21.81 3.35
CA SER A 431 12.06 -22.21 1.95
C SER A 431 12.73 -21.12 1.12
N TYR A 432 12.45 -19.85 1.41
CA TYR A 432 13.00 -18.73 0.64
C TYR A 432 14.27 -18.17 1.27
N LYS A 433 14.25 -17.88 2.58
CA LYS A 433 15.40 -17.31 3.31
C LYS A 433 16.36 -18.36 3.84
N ASN A 434 16.03 -19.66 3.74
CA ASN A 434 16.83 -20.76 4.26
C ASN A 434 17.23 -20.56 5.74
N ARG A 435 16.28 -20.08 6.55
CA ARG A 435 16.43 -19.86 7.99
C ARG A 435 15.81 -21.02 8.76
N SER A 436 16.40 -21.34 9.90
CA SER A 436 15.79 -22.27 10.85
C SER A 436 14.51 -21.65 11.41
N ILE A 437 13.48 -22.47 11.54
CA ILE A 437 12.21 -22.12 12.19
C ILE A 437 12.03 -22.86 13.54
N ASP A 438 13.02 -23.66 13.95
CA ASP A 438 12.95 -24.55 15.12
C ASP A 438 12.92 -23.79 16.46
N ASP A 439 13.39 -22.55 16.47
CA ASP A 439 13.52 -21.72 17.67
C ASP A 439 12.51 -20.55 17.69
N LEU A 440 11.49 -20.57 16.82
CA LEU A 440 10.52 -19.47 16.72
C LEU A 440 9.69 -19.30 18.00
N GLU A 441 9.61 -18.06 18.46
CA GLU A 441 8.88 -17.67 19.67
C GLU A 441 8.02 -16.43 19.39
N LEU A 442 6.77 -16.46 19.87
CA LEU A 442 5.86 -15.34 19.86
C LEU A 442 5.91 -14.60 21.21
N PHE A 443 6.20 -13.31 21.15
CA PHE A 443 6.08 -12.37 22.24
C PHE A 443 4.82 -11.54 22.05
N VAL A 444 4.01 -11.47 23.08
CA VAL A 444 2.72 -10.77 23.03
C VAL A 444 2.47 -10.08 24.37
N GLU A 445 2.06 -8.82 24.32
CA GLU A 445 1.64 -8.04 25.48
C GLU A 445 0.33 -7.32 25.15
N PHE A 446 -0.70 -7.57 25.97
CA PHE A 446 -1.98 -6.88 25.87
C PHE A 446 -1.95 -5.61 26.70
N SER A 447 -2.49 -4.53 26.15
CA SER A 447 -2.73 -3.28 26.90
C SER A 447 -4.18 -3.17 27.37
N GLU A 448 -5.12 -3.84 26.69
CA GLU A 448 -6.54 -3.88 27.04
C GLU A 448 -7.20 -5.16 26.49
N GLY A 449 -8.27 -5.65 27.14
CA GLY A 449 -9.10 -6.75 26.62
C GLY A 449 -8.83 -8.12 27.26
N ASP A 450 -9.38 -9.16 26.63
CA ASP A 450 -9.21 -10.53 27.06
C ASP A 450 -7.83 -11.04 26.61
N GLU A 451 -6.98 -11.42 27.55
CA GLU A 451 -5.61 -11.92 27.31
C GLU A 451 -5.62 -13.39 26.87
N VAL A 452 -6.44 -13.75 25.88
CA VAL A 452 -6.63 -15.15 25.45
C VAL A 452 -6.08 -15.35 24.05
N ILE A 453 -5.13 -16.28 23.95
CA ILE A 453 -4.50 -16.68 22.69
C ILE A 453 -4.79 -18.15 22.45
N GLU A 454 -5.40 -18.47 21.32
CA GLU A 454 -5.55 -19.86 20.86
C GLU A 454 -4.57 -20.15 19.73
N LEU A 455 -3.94 -21.33 19.80
CA LEU A 455 -2.95 -21.77 18.81
C LEU A 455 -3.52 -22.93 18.01
N PHE A 456 -3.24 -22.94 16.71
CA PHE A 456 -3.71 -23.99 15.81
C PHE A 456 -2.60 -24.49 14.89
N ASP A 457 -2.65 -25.77 14.54
CA ASP A 457 -1.82 -26.35 13.47
C ASP A 457 -2.36 -26.01 12.07
N VAL A 458 -1.65 -26.47 11.03
CA VAL A 458 -2.01 -26.25 9.61
C VAL A 458 -3.38 -26.81 9.24
N TYR A 459 -3.92 -27.75 10.01
CA TYR A 459 -5.23 -28.36 9.78
C TYR A 459 -6.35 -27.69 10.58
N GLY A 460 -6.01 -26.71 11.43
CA GLY A 460 -6.95 -26.04 12.34
C GLY A 460 -7.24 -26.84 13.60
N ASN A 461 -6.43 -27.84 13.96
CA ASN A 461 -6.53 -28.48 15.27
C ASN A 461 -5.99 -27.53 16.34
N SER A 462 -6.71 -27.39 17.46
CA SER A 462 -6.24 -26.59 18.58
C SER A 462 -5.03 -27.26 19.24
N LEU A 463 -3.93 -26.50 19.37
CA LEU A 463 -2.72 -26.90 20.07
C LEU A 463 -2.73 -26.46 21.54
N GLY A 464 -3.61 -25.52 21.89
CA GLY A 464 -3.81 -25.05 23.25
C GLY A 464 -4.35 -23.62 23.31
N GLU A 465 -4.70 -23.22 24.54
CA GLU A 465 -5.06 -21.85 24.91
C GLU A 465 -4.01 -21.33 25.90
N HIS A 466 -3.61 -20.08 25.73
CA HIS A 466 -2.66 -19.38 26.58
C HIS A 466 -3.30 -18.12 27.17
N THR A 467 -3.16 -17.97 28.48
CA THR A 467 -3.67 -16.80 29.24
C THR A 467 -2.58 -16.04 30.00
N ASP A 468 -1.32 -16.46 29.88
CA ASP A 468 -0.15 -15.78 30.45
C ASP A 468 0.76 -15.33 29.28
N PRO A 469 0.62 -14.08 28.82
CA PRO A 469 1.27 -13.57 27.61
C PRO A 469 2.67 -13.05 27.92
N TYR A 470 3.72 -13.81 27.60
CA TYR A 470 5.10 -13.30 27.63
C TYR A 470 6.05 -13.98 26.64
N CYS A 471 5.87 -15.27 26.33
CA CYS A 471 6.65 -15.98 25.32
C CYS A 471 6.00 -17.34 25.03
N ILE A 472 5.58 -17.56 23.78
CA ILE A 472 4.93 -18.79 23.32
C ILE A 472 5.82 -19.42 22.26
N LYS A 473 6.21 -20.68 22.46
CA LYS A 473 6.91 -21.45 21.42
C LYS A 473 5.97 -21.75 20.27
N LEU A 474 6.47 -21.58 19.05
CA LEU A 474 5.68 -21.78 17.83
C LEU A 474 5.91 -23.15 17.19
N ASP A 475 6.28 -24.16 17.98
CA ASP A 475 6.40 -25.56 17.53
C ASP A 475 5.04 -26.03 16.97
N ASP A 476 5.00 -26.49 15.71
CA ASP A 476 3.80 -26.97 15.00
C ASP A 476 2.63 -25.95 14.86
N VAL A 477 2.78 -24.70 15.33
CA VAL A 477 1.76 -23.64 15.24
C VAL A 477 1.73 -23.01 13.84
N SER A 478 0.63 -23.11 13.11
CA SER A 478 0.43 -22.41 11.84
C SER A 478 -0.41 -21.15 11.99
N PHE A 479 -1.34 -21.12 12.96
CA PHE A 479 -2.22 -19.97 13.19
C PHE A 479 -2.28 -19.58 14.66
N VAL A 480 -2.40 -18.28 14.88
CA VAL A 480 -2.63 -17.68 16.20
C VAL A 480 -3.94 -16.91 16.15
N LEU A 481 -4.84 -17.16 17.09
CA LEU A 481 -6.08 -16.39 17.26
C LEU A 481 -5.95 -15.51 18.50
N LEU A 482 -6.00 -14.20 18.31
CA LEU A 482 -6.26 -13.24 19.38
C LEU A 482 -7.78 -13.21 19.61
N LYS A 483 -8.23 -13.90 20.65
CA LYS A 483 -9.66 -14.14 20.90
C LYS A 483 -10.31 -12.96 21.62
N GLY A 484 -11.56 -12.64 21.25
CA GLY A 484 -12.30 -11.52 21.82
C GLY A 484 -11.90 -10.18 21.20
N SER A 485 -12.20 -9.08 21.89
CA SER A 485 -11.83 -7.73 21.46
C SER A 485 -10.87 -7.11 22.48
N GLY A 486 -9.84 -6.43 22.00
CA GLY A 486 -8.81 -5.89 22.86
C GLY A 486 -7.79 -5.03 22.13
N LYS A 487 -6.70 -4.74 22.82
CA LYS A 487 -5.55 -4.01 22.33
C LYS A 487 -4.26 -4.75 22.66
N VAL A 488 -3.37 -4.83 21.69
CA VAL A 488 -2.05 -5.42 21.83
C VAL A 488 -1.00 -4.33 21.68
N SER A 489 -0.17 -4.15 22.70
CA SER A 489 0.95 -3.19 22.70
C SER A 489 2.25 -3.80 22.18
N THR A 490 2.34 -5.14 22.15
CA THR A 490 3.46 -5.86 21.54
C THR A 490 2.96 -7.17 20.94
N PHE A 491 3.30 -7.43 19.68
CA PHE A 491 3.13 -8.72 19.02
C PHE A 491 4.31 -8.91 18.08
N GLU A 492 5.22 -9.82 18.43
CA GLU A 492 6.48 -10.01 17.75
C GLU A 492 6.83 -11.50 17.65
N VAL A 493 7.13 -11.98 16.44
CA VAL A 493 7.72 -13.30 16.22
C VAL A 493 9.24 -13.15 16.11
N THR A 494 9.94 -13.86 16.98
CA THR A 494 11.41 -13.87 17.07
C THR A 494 11.94 -15.30 16.95
N GLY A 495 13.22 -15.54 17.25
CA GLY A 495 13.80 -16.88 17.27
C GLY A 495 14.52 -17.30 16.00
N TYR A 496 14.57 -16.43 15.00
CA TYR A 496 15.46 -16.55 13.85
C TYR A 496 16.61 -15.52 13.98
N PRO A 497 17.86 -15.88 13.65
CA PRO A 497 19.00 -15.00 13.86
C PRO A 497 18.88 -13.73 13.02
N GLY A 498 18.83 -12.57 13.68
CA GLY A 498 19.04 -11.27 13.04
C GLY A 498 20.42 -11.21 12.38
N TYR A 499 20.51 -10.55 11.23
CA TYR A 499 21.80 -10.36 10.56
C TYR A 499 22.67 -9.37 11.36
N TYR A 500 23.71 -9.88 12.04
CA TYR A 500 24.82 -9.06 12.51
C TYR A 500 26.03 -9.34 11.62
N PRO A 501 26.51 -8.37 10.80
CA PRO A 501 27.77 -8.54 10.12
C PRO A 501 28.87 -8.72 11.19
N LYS A 502 29.51 -9.89 11.18
CA LYS A 502 30.62 -10.25 12.09
C LYS A 502 31.77 -9.24 12.12
N SER A 503 31.83 -8.30 11.19
CA SER A 503 32.92 -7.34 11.02
C SER A 503 32.89 -6.12 11.95
N GLN A 504 31.91 -5.97 12.85
CA GLN A 504 31.90 -4.84 13.81
C GLN A 504 32.40 -5.19 15.23
N PHE A 505 32.82 -6.44 15.48
CA PHE A 505 33.31 -6.88 16.80
C PHE A 505 34.67 -7.61 16.76
N GLU A 506 35.40 -7.55 15.65
CA GLU A 506 36.80 -8.02 15.56
C GLU A 506 37.81 -6.87 15.45
#